data_AF-A0AAD5S5Y3-F1
#
_entry.id   AF-A0AAD5S5Y3-F1
#
_cell.length_a   1.000
_cell.length_b   1.000
_cell.length_c   1.000
_cell.angle_alpha   90.00
_cell.angle_beta   90.00
_cell.angle_gamma   90.00
#
_symmetry.space_group_name_H-M   'P 1'
#
loop_
_entity.id
_entity.type
_entity.pdbx_description
1 polymer ?
#
loop_
_entity_poly.entity_id
_entity_poly.type
_entity_poly.pdbx_seq_one_letter_code
_entity_poly.pdbx_strand_id
1 'polypeptide(L)'
;FGVGDLALFLPTKNPGVWAAFNVNSPHHFLLPAESEEFKTSMINRDWILARLTQIDAFVADSPQSNPFGLETGCRYWVCKGSRWEGMPVGVAGRRREVRKK
;
A
#
# COMPACT_ATOMS: atom_id res chain seq x y z
N PHE A 1 -7.36 -6.50 -0.74
CA PHE A 1 -6.72 -5.99 0.49
C PHE A 1 -7.81 -5.50 1.43
N GLY A 2 -7.55 -5.54 2.74
CA GLY A 2 -8.38 -4.99 3.80
C GLY A 2 -7.59 -4.09 4.74
N VAL A 3 -8.29 -3.34 5.59
CA VAL A 3 -7.67 -2.57 6.67
C VAL A 3 -6.93 -3.52 7.62
N GLY A 4 -5.70 -3.17 7.97
CA GLY A 4 -4.80 -3.98 8.77
C GLY A 4 -3.85 -4.85 7.93
N ASP A 5 -4.12 -5.06 6.64
CA ASP A 5 -3.23 -5.83 5.77
C ASP A 5 -1.88 -5.12 5.60
N LEU A 6 -0.86 -5.93 5.33
CA LEU A 6 0.45 -5.45 4.91
C LEU A 6 0.51 -5.53 3.38
N ALA A 7 0.78 -4.40 2.72
CA ALA A 7 0.85 -4.31 1.26
C ALA A 7 2.19 -3.74 0.80
N LEU A 8 2.77 -4.38 -0.21
CA LEU A 8 3.98 -3.92 -0.89
C LEU A 8 3.59 -2.97 -2.02
N PHE A 9 4.15 -1.76 -2.00
CA PHE A 9 3.95 -0.75 -3.02
C PHE A 9 5.25 -0.50 -3.79
N LEU A 10 5.11 -0.37 -5.09
CA LEU A 10 6.20 -0.15 -6.03
C LEU A 10 5.97 1.17 -6.77
N PRO A 11 7.05 1.88 -7.16
CA PRO A 11 6.93 3.08 -7.98
C PRO A 11 6.39 2.72 -9.36
N THR A 12 5.52 3.56 -9.90
CA THR A 12 5.04 3.40 -11.28
C THR A 12 5.86 4.26 -12.25
N LYS A 13 5.53 4.18 -13.55
CA LYS A 13 6.08 5.10 -14.56
C LYS A 13 5.62 6.54 -14.36
N ASN A 14 4.45 6.76 -13.74
CA ASN A 14 3.95 8.09 -13.40
C ASN A 14 4.63 8.56 -12.09
N PRO A 15 5.42 9.65 -12.11
CA PRO A 15 6.08 10.18 -10.91
C PRO A 15 5.08 10.46 -9.78
N GLY A 16 5.42 10.06 -8.55
CA GLY A 16 4.54 10.24 -7.39
C GLY A 16 3.40 9.22 -7.27
N VAL A 17 3.15 8.38 -8.28
CA VAL A 17 2.17 7.30 -8.20
C VAL A 17 2.83 5.99 -7.84
N TRP A 18 2.24 5.33 -6.85
CA TRP A 18 2.71 4.10 -6.23
C TRP A 18 1.59 3.06 -6.26
N ALA A 19 1.86 1.88 -6.80
CA ALA A 19 0.86 0.83 -6.95
C ALA A 19 1.20 -0.38 -6.09
N ALA A 20 0.17 -1.00 -5.50
CA ALA A 20 0.34 -2.23 -4.74
C ALA A 20 0.68 -3.40 -5.67
N PHE A 21 1.61 -4.25 -5.26
CA PHE A 21 1.88 -5.52 -5.92
C PHE A 21 0.81 -6.54 -5.50
N ASN A 22 -0.04 -6.94 -6.44
CA ASN A 22 -1.06 -7.97 -6.22
C ASN A 22 -1.36 -8.74 -7.52
N VAL A 23 -1.62 -10.04 -7.39
CA VAL A 23 -2.08 -10.88 -8.49
C VAL A 23 -3.60 -10.72 -8.63
N ASN A 24 -4.10 -10.49 -9.85
CA ASN A 24 -5.53 -10.38 -10.18
C ASN A 24 -6.31 -9.22 -9.52
N SER A 25 -5.64 -8.24 -8.91
CA SER A 25 -6.30 -7.07 -8.33
C SER A 25 -5.56 -5.78 -8.70
N PRO A 26 -5.66 -5.34 -9.97
CA PRO A 26 -5.01 -4.11 -10.41
C PRO A 26 -5.62 -2.87 -9.70
N HIS A 27 -4.90 -1.75 -9.73
CA HIS A 27 -5.36 -0.41 -9.32
C HIS A 27 -5.57 -0.14 -7.82
N HIS A 28 -4.68 -0.66 -6.95
CA HIS A 28 -4.55 -0.14 -5.59
C HIS A 28 -3.38 0.83 -5.53
N PHE A 29 -3.65 2.09 -5.21
CA PHE A 29 -2.65 3.15 -5.18
C PHE A 29 -2.40 3.65 -3.77
N LEU A 30 -1.15 3.96 -3.46
CA LEU A 30 -0.78 4.50 -2.15
C LEU A 30 -1.00 6.00 -2.13
N LEU A 31 -1.75 6.48 -1.15
CA LEU A 31 -1.70 7.88 -0.74
C LEU A 31 -0.56 8.03 0.29
N PRO A 32 0.45 8.87 0.00
CA PRO A 32 1.56 9.09 0.92
C PRO A 32 1.07 9.58 2.29
N ALA A 33 1.59 8.97 3.35
CA ALA A 33 1.51 9.58 4.68
C ALA A 33 2.56 10.70 4.79
N GLU A 34 2.35 11.66 5.68
CA GLU A 34 3.24 12.81 5.85
C GLU A 34 4.56 12.49 6.58
N SER A 35 4.80 11.22 6.95
CA SER A 35 6.02 10.82 7.67
C SER A 35 7.27 10.93 6.81
N GLU A 36 8.39 11.27 7.42
CA GLU A 36 9.63 11.60 6.71
C GLU A 36 10.28 10.37 6.07
N GLU A 37 10.11 9.20 6.67
CA GLU A 37 10.58 7.92 6.16
C GLU A 37 9.84 7.52 4.88
N PHE A 38 8.55 7.85 4.83
CA PHE A 38 7.69 7.67 3.67
C PHE A 38 8.16 8.55 2.51
N LYS A 39 8.40 9.84 2.77
CA LYS A 39 8.91 10.79 1.79
C LYS A 39 10.28 10.38 1.26
N THR A 40 11.20 9.96 2.13
CA THR A 40 12.54 9.51 1.75
C THR A 40 12.49 8.32 0.79
N SER A 41 11.69 7.30 1.13
CA SER A 41 11.50 6.12 0.26
C SER A 41 10.88 6.52 -1.09
N MET A 42 9.98 7.51 -1.08
CA MET A 42 9.36 8.01 -2.30
C MET A 42 10.32 8.78 -3.20
N ILE A 43 11.21 9.58 -2.62
CA ILE A 43 12.26 10.31 -3.35
C ILE A 43 13.23 9.32 -3.99
N ASN A 44 13.69 8.32 -3.24
CA ASN A 44 14.62 7.31 -3.74
C ASN A 44 13.97 6.33 -4.73
N ARG A 45 12.64 6.37 -4.87
CA ARG A 45 11.86 5.45 -5.71
C ARG A 45 12.08 3.99 -5.30
N ASP A 46 12.28 3.75 -4.01
CA ASP A 46 12.42 2.41 -3.42
C ASP A 46 11.06 1.80 -3.09
N TRP A 47 11.01 0.49 -2.92
CA TRP A 47 9.77 -0.18 -2.49
C TRP A 47 9.31 0.27 -1.09
N ILE A 48 8.00 0.25 -0.88
CA ILE A 48 7.38 0.63 0.40
C ILE A 48 6.50 -0.51 0.87
N LEU A 49 6.76 -1.02 2.06
CA LEU A 49 5.86 -1.95 2.73
C LEU A 49 5.04 -1.14 3.73
N ALA A 50 3.72 -1.15 3.58
CA ALA A 50 2.83 -0.31 4.39
C ALA A 50 1.71 -1.15 5.03
N ARG A 51 1.39 -0.82 6.28
CA ARG A 51 0.21 -1.36 6.95
C ARG A 51 -0.98 -0.46 6.64
N LEU A 52 -1.99 -1.04 6.01
CA LEU A 52 -3.15 -0.29 5.53
C LEU A 52 -4.05 0.11 6.69
N THR A 53 -4.35 1.40 6.80
CA THR A 53 -5.26 1.96 7.81
C THR A 53 -6.61 2.33 7.19
N GLN A 54 -6.64 2.59 5.90
CA GLN A 54 -7.85 2.94 5.15
C GLN A 54 -7.70 2.50 3.69
N ILE A 55 -8.81 2.05 3.11
CA ILE A 55 -8.92 1.71 1.69
C ILE A 55 -10.22 2.31 1.17
N ASP A 56 -10.12 3.28 0.28
CA ASP A 56 -11.27 3.96 -0.32
C ASP A 56 -11.45 3.47 -1.77
N ALA A 57 -12.66 3.10 -2.15
CA ALA A 57 -12.97 2.60 -3.50
C ALA A 57 -13.57 3.70 -4.38
N PHE A 58 -13.13 3.76 -5.63
CA PHE A 58 -13.56 4.75 -6.61
C PHE A 58 -13.75 4.13 -7.99
N VAL A 59 -14.41 4.89 -8.87
CA VAL A 59 -14.53 4.59 -10.30
C VAL A 59 -14.04 5.81 -11.06
N ALA A 60 -13.12 5.60 -12.01
CA ALA A 60 -12.58 6.69 -12.81
C ALA A 60 -13.65 7.23 -13.77
N ASP A 61 -13.78 8.55 -13.83
CA ASP A 61 -14.74 9.21 -14.72
C ASP A 61 -14.11 9.54 -16.08
N SER A 62 -12.88 10.04 -16.09
CA SER A 62 -12.07 10.22 -17.29
C SER A 62 -10.58 10.08 -16.97
N PRO A 63 -9.71 9.82 -17.97
CA PRO A 63 -8.26 9.78 -17.78
C PRO A 63 -7.67 11.08 -17.21
N GLN A 64 -8.34 12.21 -17.40
CA GLN A 64 -7.91 13.53 -16.91
C GLN A 64 -8.40 13.82 -15.49
N SER A 65 -9.45 13.15 -15.01
CA SER A 65 -10.03 13.43 -13.69
C SER A 65 -9.35 12.71 -12.54
N ASN A 66 -8.43 11.77 -12.83
CA ASN A 66 -7.73 11.00 -11.82
C ASN A 66 -6.20 11.05 -12.04
N PRO A 67 -5.40 11.11 -10.96
CA PRO A 67 -3.95 11.21 -11.07
C PRO A 67 -3.28 9.93 -11.57
N PHE A 68 -4.05 8.85 -11.74
CA PHE A 68 -3.58 7.51 -12.10
C PHE A 68 -3.68 7.23 -13.61
N GLY A 69 -4.30 8.14 -14.38
CA GLY A 69 -4.47 8.00 -15.83
C GLY A 69 -5.40 6.86 -16.23
N LEU A 70 -6.32 6.46 -15.35
CA LEU A 70 -7.24 5.36 -15.59
C LEU A 70 -8.37 5.76 -16.54
N GLU A 71 -8.75 4.84 -17.41
CA GLU A 71 -9.88 4.99 -18.31
C GLU A 71 -11.22 5.07 -17.56
N THR A 72 -12.20 5.70 -18.19
CA THR A 72 -13.58 5.79 -17.69
C THR A 72 -14.15 4.42 -17.33
N GLY A 73 -14.82 4.33 -16.17
CA GLY A 73 -15.41 3.10 -15.66
C GLY A 73 -14.42 2.16 -14.95
N CYS A 74 -13.12 2.45 -14.97
CA CYS A 74 -12.13 1.64 -14.28
C CYS A 74 -12.26 1.79 -12.76
N ARG A 75 -12.46 0.67 -12.06
CA ARG A 75 -12.48 0.65 -10.59
C ARG A 75 -11.06 0.68 -10.04
N TYR A 76 -10.84 1.53 -9.04
CA TYR A 76 -9.56 1.64 -8.34
C TYR A 76 -9.76 1.89 -6.86
N TRP A 77 -8.67 1.73 -6.10
CA TRP A 77 -8.64 1.91 -4.66
C TRP A 77 -7.50 2.80 -4.26
N VAL A 78 -7.76 3.73 -3.34
CA VAL A 78 -6.73 4.55 -2.71
C VAL A 78 -6.50 4.02 -1.31
N CYS A 79 -5.27 3.64 -1.03
CA CYS A 79 -4.83 3.04 0.21
C CYS A 79 -4.06 4.08 1.03
N LYS A 80 -4.42 4.25 2.30
CA LYS A 80 -3.62 4.98 3.28
C LYS A 80 -2.99 3.99 4.25
N GLY A 81 -1.80 4.29 4.72
CA GLY A 81 -1.12 3.42 5.67
C GLY A 81 0.18 4.03 6.18
N SER A 82 0.72 3.42 7.24
CA SER A 82 2.02 3.77 7.80
C SER A 82 3.09 2.83 7.30
N ARG A 83 4.34 3.30 7.21
CA ARG A 83 5.47 2.48 6.76
C ARG A 83 5.67 1.38 7.79
N TRP A 84 5.85 0.16 7.32
CA TRP A 84 6.18 -0.95 8.18
C TRP A 84 7.71 -1.14 8.17
N GLU A 85 8.30 -0.97 9.34
CA GLU A 85 9.75 -1.08 9.54
C GLU A 85 10.16 -2.48 10.04
N GLY A 86 9.25 -3.45 9.97
CA GLY A 86 9.42 -4.76 10.59
C GLY A 86 8.95 -4.80 12.04
N MET A 87 9.03 -5.97 12.67
CA MET A 87 9.05 -6.01 14.14
C MET A 87 10.46 -5.65 14.61
N PRO A 88 10.63 -4.94 15.73
CA PRO A 88 11.93 -4.89 16.39
C PRO A 88 12.40 -6.33 16.61
N VAL A 89 13.65 -6.59 16.22
CA VAL A 89 14.30 -7.90 16.32
C VAL A 89 14.16 -8.37 17.77
N GLY A 90 13.23 -9.30 18.04
CA GLY A 90 12.96 -9.81 19.39
C GLY A 90 11.50 -10.09 19.74
N VAL A 91 10.52 -9.63 18.95
CA VAL A 91 9.08 -9.79 19.28
C VAL A 91 8.37 -10.85 18.41
N ALA A 92 9.09 -11.51 17.50
CA ALA A 92 8.54 -12.64 16.73
C ALA A 92 8.06 -13.74 17.68
N GLY A 93 6.74 -13.94 17.69
CA GLY A 93 6.00 -14.50 18.81
C GLY A 93 6.48 -15.87 19.29
N ARG A 94 6.48 -16.04 20.62
CA ARG A 94 6.42 -17.36 21.25
C ARG A 94 5.18 -18.07 20.73
N ARG A 95 5.39 -19.02 19.82
CA ARG A 95 4.39 -20.03 19.48
C ARG A 95 4.00 -20.70 20.80
N ARG A 96 2.78 -20.47 21.28
CA ARG A 96 2.27 -21.16 22.47
C ARG A 96 2.22 -22.64 22.13
N GLU A 97 3.15 -23.38 22.69
CA GLU A 97 3.17 -24.83 22.63
C GLU A 97 1.98 -25.32 23.46
N VAL A 98 0.97 -25.84 22.78
CA VAL A 98 -0.18 -26.47 23.45
C VAL A 98 0.33 -27.80 24.02
N ARG A 99 0.53 -27.84 25.35
CA ARG A 99 0.78 -29.09 26.07
C ARG A 99 -0.41 -30.03 25.86
N LYS A 100 -0.20 -31.12 25.13
CA LYS A 100 -1.11 -32.28 25.16
C LYS A 100 -1.01 -32.93 26.55
N LYS A 101 -2.18 -33.20 27.15
CA LYS A 101 -2.32 -34.05 28.34
C LYS A 101 -2.13 -35.51 27.96
#